data_AF-A0A942J0A8-F1
#
_entry.id   AF-A0A942J0A8-F1
#
_cell.length_a   1.000
_cell.length_b   1.000
_cell.length_c   1.000
_cell.angle_alpha   90.00
_cell.angle_beta   90.00
_cell.angle_gamma   90.00
#
_symmetry.space_group_name_H-M   'P 1'
#
loop_
_entity.id
_entity.type
_entity.pdbx_description
1 polymer ?
#
loop_
_entity_poly.entity_id
_entity_poly.type
_entity_poly.pdbx_seq_one_letter_code
_entity_poly.pdbx_strand_id
1 'polypeptide(L)'
;MLFLLSPAKALDFETPAHSASHSQPLFVAQAAELVAQLRALEPHELAELMGLSDKLAALNAARFQAWQPVFTPANAKQALLAFDGDVYDGLQARTLSAADLQWAQQHLCILSGLYGVLRPLDLMQ
;
A
#
# COMPACT_ATOMS: atom_id res chain seq x y z
N MET A 1 8.53 -18.43 11.46
CA MET A 1 7.09 -18.23 11.74
C MET A 1 6.66 -16.99 10.97
N LEU A 2 5.49 -16.99 10.33
CA LEU A 2 5.01 -15.88 9.50
C LEU A 2 3.70 -15.31 10.08
N PHE A 3 3.65 -14.00 10.27
CA PHE A 3 2.47 -13.25 10.66
C PHE A 3 1.79 -12.68 9.42
N LEU A 4 0.46 -12.64 9.45
CA LEU A 4 -0.35 -12.12 8.36
C LEU A 4 -1.26 -11.01 8.87
N LEU A 5 -1.16 -9.83 8.26
CA LEU A 5 -2.02 -8.69 8.55
C LEU A 5 -2.93 -8.36 7.37
N SER A 6 -4.09 -7.81 7.69
CA SER A 6 -4.94 -7.13 6.73
C SER A 6 -4.34 -5.77 6.33
N PRO A 7 -4.64 -5.25 5.12
CA PRO A 7 -4.28 -3.89 4.77
C PRO A 7 -5.16 -2.88 5.53
N ALA A 8 -4.75 -1.61 5.54
CA ALA A 8 -5.59 -0.51 5.99
C ALA A 8 -6.20 0.26 4.82
N LYS A 9 -7.35 0.90 5.05
CA LYS A 9 -8.00 1.78 4.06
C LYS A 9 -7.33 3.15 3.99
N ALA A 10 -6.90 3.68 5.14
CA ALA A 10 -6.18 4.94 5.19
C ALA A 10 -4.70 4.70 4.91
N LEU A 11 -4.10 5.68 4.23
CA LEU A 11 -2.71 5.67 3.80
C LEU A 11 -2.08 7.00 4.16
N ASP A 12 -0.87 6.97 4.68
CA ASP A 12 -0.05 8.13 4.97
C ASP A 12 1.20 8.13 4.09
N PHE A 13 1.17 8.96 3.05
CA PHE A 13 2.33 9.25 2.20
C PHE A 13 3.00 10.58 2.54
N GLU A 14 2.44 11.36 3.48
CA GLU A 14 2.93 12.70 3.83
C GLU A 14 4.04 12.62 4.89
N THR A 15 3.91 11.71 5.86
CA THR A 15 4.94 11.51 6.87
C THR A 15 6.16 10.84 6.23
N PRO A 16 7.36 11.45 6.28
CA PRO A 16 8.57 10.86 5.72
C PRO A 16 8.88 9.50 6.35
N ALA A 17 9.31 8.54 5.54
CA ALA A 17 9.82 7.27 6.07
C ALA A 17 11.10 7.51 6.86
N HIS A 18 11.19 6.94 8.06
CA HIS A 18 12.39 7.03 8.92
C HIS A 18 13.45 5.98 8.57
N SER A 19 13.23 5.18 7.52
CA SER A 19 14.15 4.17 7.01
C SER A 19 14.31 4.29 5.50
N ALA A 20 15.56 4.24 5.03
CA ALA A 20 15.89 4.22 3.60
C ALA A 20 15.74 2.81 2.99
N SER A 21 15.74 1.76 3.82
CA SER A 21 15.61 0.38 3.36
C SER A 21 14.22 0.14 2.78
N HIS A 22 14.19 -0.41 1.58
CA HIS A 22 12.96 -0.74 0.88
C HIS A 22 13.18 -1.94 -0.04
N SER A 23 12.08 -2.54 -0.48
CA SER A 23 12.04 -3.60 -1.46
C SER A 23 10.94 -3.33 -2.48
N GLN A 24 10.83 -4.18 -3.49
CA GLN A 24 9.83 -4.06 -4.55
C GLN A 24 8.73 -5.11 -4.34
N PRO A 25 7.45 -4.77 -4.62
CA PRO A 25 6.36 -5.74 -4.60
C PRO A 25 6.63 -6.91 -5.54
N LEU A 26 6.17 -8.10 -5.16
CA LEU A 26 6.39 -9.31 -5.96
C LEU A 26 5.45 -9.38 -7.18
N PHE A 27 4.20 -8.97 -7.02
CA PHE A 27 3.13 -9.18 -8.00
C PHE A 27 2.77 -7.91 -8.80
N VAL A 28 3.80 -7.17 -9.26
CA VAL A 28 3.59 -5.91 -10.00
C VAL A 28 2.86 -6.12 -11.33
N ALA A 29 3.10 -7.24 -12.02
CA ALA A 29 2.42 -7.54 -13.29
C ALA A 29 0.91 -7.72 -13.08
N GLN A 30 0.52 -8.47 -12.04
CA GLN A 30 -0.87 -8.69 -11.67
C GLN A 30 -1.53 -7.39 -11.19
N ALA A 31 -0.80 -6.58 -10.40
CA ALA A 31 -1.28 -5.26 -10.00
C ALA A 31 -1.54 -4.36 -11.23
N ALA A 32 -0.67 -4.39 -12.24
CA ALA A 32 -0.86 -3.62 -13.47
C ALA A 32 -2.13 -4.04 -14.25
N GLU A 33 -2.43 -5.34 -14.31
CA GLU A 33 -3.68 -5.85 -14.92
C GLU A 33 -4.93 -5.34 -14.19
N LEU A 34 -4.89 -5.29 -12.86
CA LEU A 34 -5.98 -4.74 -12.05
C LEU A 34 -6.11 -3.22 -12.23
N VAL A 35 -5.00 -2.48 -12.15
CA VAL A 35 -5.00 -1.02 -12.38
C VAL A 35 -5.53 -0.67 -13.77
N ALA A 36 -5.17 -1.44 -14.81
CA ALA A 36 -5.65 -1.20 -16.17
C ALA A 36 -7.18 -1.26 -16.26
N GLN A 37 -7.80 -2.22 -15.56
CA GLN A 37 -9.25 -2.33 -15.48
C GLN A 37 -9.86 -1.19 -14.65
N LEU A 38 -9.28 -0.88 -13.49
CA LEU A 38 -9.79 0.17 -12.60
C LEU A 38 -9.66 1.58 -13.20
N ARG A 39 -8.69 1.81 -14.08
CA ARG A 39 -8.53 3.07 -14.83
C ARG A 39 -9.62 3.32 -15.86
N ALA A 40 -10.23 2.26 -16.38
CA ALA A 40 -11.28 2.37 -17.38
C ALA A 40 -12.64 2.74 -16.76
N LEU A 41 -12.77 2.65 -15.44
CA LEU A 41 -13.98 2.99 -14.71
C LEU A 41 -14.06 4.48 -14.43
N GLU A 42 -15.26 5.03 -14.60
CA GLU A 42 -15.58 6.38 -14.17
C GLU A 42 -15.67 6.45 -12.63
N PRO A 43 -15.48 7.63 -12.01
CA PRO A 43 -15.51 7.75 -10.55
C PRO A 43 -16.80 7.23 -9.90
N HIS A 44 -17.96 7.35 -10.55
CA HIS A 44 -19.22 6.84 -10.01
C HIS A 44 -19.30 5.30 -10.03
N GLU A 45 -18.73 4.66 -11.06
CA GLU A 45 -18.65 3.19 -11.14
C GLU A 45 -17.69 2.65 -10.06
N LEU A 46 -16.58 3.36 -9.82
CA LEU A 46 -15.67 3.04 -8.70
C LEU A 46 -16.36 3.21 -7.34
N ALA A 47 -17.20 4.23 -7.18
CA ALA A 47 -17.96 4.46 -5.95
C ALA A 47 -18.90 3.28 -5.65
N GLU A 48 -19.64 2.82 -6.65
CA GLU A 48 -20.57 1.70 -6.53
C GLU A 48 -19.81 0.38 -6.28
N LEU A 49 -18.78 0.10 -7.08
CA LEU A 49 -17.99 -1.13 -6.98
C LEU A 49 -17.33 -1.30 -5.60
N MET A 50 -16.78 -0.21 -5.06
CA MET A 50 -15.98 -0.24 -3.83
C MET A 50 -16.77 0.22 -2.59
N GLY A 51 -18.02 0.62 -2.73
CA GLY A 51 -18.84 1.18 -1.66
C GLY A 51 -18.23 2.44 -1.05
N LEU A 52 -17.74 3.36 -1.90
CA LEU A 52 -17.05 4.59 -1.51
C LEU A 52 -17.96 5.81 -1.62
N SER A 53 -17.63 6.87 -0.89
CA SER A 53 -18.19 8.19 -1.15
C SER A 53 -17.62 8.78 -2.44
N ASP A 54 -18.34 9.72 -3.07
CA ASP A 54 -17.89 10.40 -4.30
C ASP A 54 -16.48 10.99 -4.18
N LYS A 55 -16.18 11.60 -3.02
CA LYS A 55 -14.85 12.16 -2.74
C LYS A 55 -13.76 11.09 -2.75
N LEU A 56 -14.03 9.93 -2.12
CA LEU A 56 -13.08 8.83 -2.08
C LEU A 56 -12.96 8.14 -3.44
N ALA A 57 -14.05 8.06 -4.21
CA ALA A 57 -14.02 7.47 -5.53
C ALA A 57 -13.22 8.35 -6.52
N ALA A 58 -13.42 9.68 -6.49
CA ALA A 58 -12.62 10.60 -7.28
C ALA A 58 -11.12 10.55 -6.91
N LEU A 59 -10.80 10.45 -5.61
CA LEU A 59 -9.43 10.28 -5.15
C LEU A 59 -8.81 8.97 -5.67
N ASN A 60 -9.52 7.85 -5.59
CA ASN A 60 -9.02 6.57 -6.06
C ASN A 60 -8.91 6.52 -7.59
N ALA A 61 -9.83 7.13 -8.33
CA ALA A 61 -9.71 7.29 -9.77
C ALA A 61 -8.41 8.01 -10.14
N ALA A 62 -8.11 9.13 -9.48
CA ALA A 62 -6.86 9.87 -9.68
C ALA A 62 -5.63 9.03 -9.31
N ARG A 63 -5.68 8.27 -8.20
CA ARG A 63 -4.60 7.34 -7.82
C ARG A 63 -4.35 6.27 -8.87
N PHE A 64 -5.41 5.61 -9.36
CA PHE A 64 -5.26 4.61 -10.40
C PHE A 64 -4.69 5.22 -11.68
N GLN A 65 -5.13 6.40 -12.10
CA GLN A 65 -4.56 7.11 -13.24
C GLN A 65 -3.08 7.44 -13.05
N ALA A 66 -2.68 7.89 -11.86
CA ALA A 66 -1.29 8.27 -11.55
C ALA A 66 -0.36 7.07 -11.32
N TRP A 67 -0.91 5.88 -11.04
CA TRP A 67 -0.13 4.70 -10.71
C TRP A 67 0.89 4.34 -11.80
N GLN A 68 2.04 3.80 -11.42
CA GLN A 68 3.01 3.29 -12.39
C GLN A 68 3.73 2.05 -11.84
N PRO A 69 4.13 1.10 -12.69
CA PRO A 69 4.76 -0.14 -12.25
C PRO A 69 6.21 0.04 -11.75
N VAL A 70 6.71 1.29 -11.68
CA VAL A 70 8.05 1.64 -11.22
C VAL A 70 7.95 2.41 -9.91
N PHE A 71 8.42 1.79 -8.83
CA PHE A 71 8.34 2.32 -7.47
C PHE A 71 9.70 2.84 -7.01
N THR A 72 9.70 4.09 -6.56
CA THR A 72 10.86 4.79 -6.01
C THR A 72 10.45 5.50 -4.73
N PRO A 73 11.39 5.85 -3.84
CA PRO A 73 11.07 6.65 -2.66
C PRO A 73 10.45 8.03 -2.97
N ALA A 74 10.50 8.50 -4.23
CA ALA A 74 9.89 9.75 -4.66
C ALA A 74 8.40 9.64 -4.98
N ASN A 75 7.89 8.43 -5.27
CA ASN A 75 6.50 8.21 -5.65
C ASN A 75 5.80 7.13 -4.82
N ALA A 76 6.51 6.44 -3.95
CA ALA A 76 6.01 5.30 -3.20
C ALA A 76 6.61 5.24 -1.80
N LYS A 77 5.95 4.53 -0.89
CA LYS A 77 6.38 4.36 0.50
C LYS A 77 6.26 2.89 0.92
N GLN A 78 7.09 2.46 1.88
CA GLN A 78 7.06 1.10 2.40
C GLN A 78 5.67 0.78 2.99
N ALA A 79 5.10 -0.38 2.64
CA ALA A 79 3.75 -0.78 3.02
C ALA A 79 3.48 -0.64 4.54
N LEU A 80 4.41 -1.09 5.39
CA LEU A 80 4.25 -1.01 6.85
C LEU A 80 4.21 0.43 7.38
N LEU A 81 4.84 1.36 6.67
CA LEU A 81 4.91 2.77 7.03
C LEU A 81 3.84 3.62 6.33
N ALA A 82 3.22 3.07 5.28
CA ALA A 82 2.18 3.74 4.49
C ALA A 82 0.78 3.42 5.00
N PHE A 83 0.50 2.19 5.43
CA PHE A 83 -0.81 1.84 5.98
C PHE A 83 -1.05 2.53 7.33
N ASP A 84 -2.24 3.12 7.46
CA ASP A 84 -2.64 3.91 8.63
C ASP A 84 -3.99 3.40 9.17
N GLY A 85 -4.03 3.02 10.44
CA GLY A 85 -5.21 2.48 11.11
C GLY A 85 -4.87 1.58 12.29
N ASP A 86 -5.89 1.18 13.06
CA ASP A 86 -5.76 0.61 14.41
C ASP A 86 -4.72 -0.53 14.55
N VAL A 87 -4.62 -1.42 13.56
CA VAL A 87 -3.62 -2.51 13.58
C VAL A 87 -2.20 -1.97 13.48
N TYR A 88 -1.97 -0.98 12.63
CA TYR A 88 -0.66 -0.36 12.39
C TYR A 88 -0.28 0.62 13.52
N ASP A 89 -1.27 1.26 14.12
CA ASP A 89 -1.11 2.06 15.34
C ASP A 89 -0.75 1.17 16.53
N GLY A 90 -1.45 0.04 16.69
CA GLY A 90 -1.15 -0.95 17.73
C GLY A 90 0.24 -1.59 17.55
N LEU A 91 0.69 -1.79 16.31
CA LEU A 91 2.04 -2.25 15.99
C LEU A 91 3.10 -1.17 16.25
N GLN A 92 2.70 0.11 16.28
CA GLN A 92 3.59 1.26 16.34
C GLN A 92 4.65 1.25 15.23
N ALA A 93 4.23 0.93 14.01
CA ALA A 93 5.15 0.73 12.87
C ALA A 93 6.14 1.89 12.64
N ARG A 94 5.71 3.12 12.94
CA ARG A 94 6.48 4.36 12.78
C ARG A 94 7.63 4.51 13.79
N THR A 95 7.62 3.77 14.89
CA THR A 95 8.65 3.84 15.95
C THR A 95 9.62 2.66 15.90
N LEU A 96 9.36 1.67 15.05
CA LEU A 96 10.21 0.50 14.88
C LEU A 96 11.62 0.89 14.43
N SER A 97 12.63 0.29 15.05
CA SER A 97 14.02 0.49 14.66
C SER A 97 14.31 -0.16 13.30
N ALA A 98 15.45 0.17 12.68
CA ALA A 98 15.88 -0.48 11.45
C ALA A 98 16.01 -2.02 11.60
N ALA A 99 16.43 -2.49 12.78
CA ALA A 99 16.53 -3.92 13.08
C ALA A 99 15.14 -4.56 13.18
N ASP A 100 14.18 -3.89 13.82
CA ASP A 100 12.80 -4.38 13.94
C ASP A 100 12.11 -4.43 12.57
N LEU A 101 12.33 -3.40 11.74
CA LEU A 101 11.84 -3.37 10.36
C LEU A 101 12.42 -4.52 9.52
N GLN A 102 13.72 -4.81 9.67
CA GLN A 102 14.36 -5.93 8.98
C GLN A 102 13.85 -7.28 9.49
N TRP A 103 13.59 -7.42 10.78
CA TRP A 103 12.97 -8.61 11.34
C TRP A 103 11.55 -8.80 10.81
N ALA A 104 10.74 -7.74 10.83
CA ALA A 104 9.39 -7.75 10.28
C ALA A 104 9.42 -8.13 8.79
N GLN A 105 10.38 -7.61 8.02
CA GLN A 105 10.53 -7.94 6.60
C GLN A 105 10.64 -9.44 6.30
N GLN A 106 11.13 -10.23 7.26
CA GLN A 106 11.28 -11.69 7.16
C GLN A 106 10.13 -12.48 7.78
N HIS A 107 9.33 -11.86 8.66
CA HIS A 107 8.37 -12.54 9.52
C HIS A 107 6.93 -12.04 9.35
N LEU A 108 6.69 -10.96 8.60
CA LEU A 108 5.40 -10.32 8.45
C LEU A 108 5.04 -10.23 6.97
N CYS A 109 3.78 -10.51 6.66
CA CYS A 109 3.17 -10.24 5.36
C CYS A 109 1.86 -9.48 5.56
N ILE A 110 1.57 -8.59 4.62
CA ILE A 110 0.34 -7.79 4.57
C ILE A 110 -0.42 -8.22 3.31
N LEU A 111 -1.65 -8.70 3.46
CA LEU A 111 -2.51 -8.98 2.31
C LEU A 111 -2.89 -7.66 1.62
N SER A 112 -3.03 -7.69 0.31
CA SER A 112 -3.42 -6.52 -0.49
C SER A 112 -4.33 -6.94 -1.64
N GLY A 113 -5.45 -6.25 -1.80
CA GLY A 113 -6.33 -6.48 -2.95
C GLY A 113 -5.67 -6.15 -4.29
N LEU A 114 -4.79 -5.14 -4.31
CA LEU A 114 -4.10 -4.71 -5.53
C LEU A 114 -2.79 -5.46 -5.74
N TYR A 115 -1.98 -5.61 -4.69
CA TYR A 115 -0.62 -6.15 -4.79
C TYR A 115 -0.54 -7.64 -4.40
N GLY A 116 -1.66 -8.28 -4.06
CA GLY A 116 -1.73 -9.66 -3.55
C GLY A 116 -1.16 -9.78 -2.13
N VAL A 117 0.16 -9.76 -2.02
CA VAL A 117 0.88 -9.74 -0.74
C VAL A 117 2.02 -8.72 -0.80
N LEU A 118 2.17 -7.97 0.29
CA LEU A 118 3.26 -7.05 0.50
C LEU A 118 4.09 -7.50 1.70
N ARG A 119 5.40 -7.41 1.57
CA ARG A 119 6.30 -7.40 2.72
C ARG A 119 6.33 -5.99 3.32
N PRO A 120 6.68 -5.85 4.60
CA PRO A 120 6.74 -4.57 5.30
C PRO A 120 7.44 -3.43 4.56
N LEU A 121 8.55 -3.74 3.90
CA LEU A 121 9.40 -2.78 3.21
C LEU A 121 9.13 -2.68 1.70
N ASP A 122 8.16 -3.44 1.17
CA ASP A 122 7.76 -3.29 -0.23
C ASP A 122 7.16 -1.89 -0.46
N LEU A 123 7.66 -1.19 -1.46
CA LEU A 123 7.12 0.11 -1.86
C LEU A 123 5.74 -0.04 -2.50
N MET A 124 4.79 0.81 -2.08
CA MET A 124 3.47 0.91 -2.70
C MET A 124 3.10 2.36 -3.00
N GLN A 125 2.28 2.53 -4.03
CA GLN A 125 1.61 3.77 -4.43
C GLN A 125 0.14 3.71 -4.04
#